data_AF-A0A1Y4BJW8-F1
#
_entry.id   AF-A0A1Y4BJW8-F1
#
_cell.length_a   1.000
_cell.length_b   1.000
_cell.length_c   1.000
_cell.angle_alpha   90.00
_cell.angle_beta   90.00
_cell.angle_gamma   90.00
#
_symmetry.space_group_name_H-M   'P 1'
#
loop_
_entity.id
_entity.type
_entity.pdbx_description
1 polymer ?
#
loop_
_entity_poly.entity_id
_entity_poly.type
_entity_poly.pdbx_seq_one_letter_code
_entity_poly.pdbx_strand_id
1 'polypeptide(L)'
;MILGLLAVVIGFALLIGGANLLVDGACRLAARFGMPERVAGLTVVAIGTSLPELVVSVTSAVSGHADMAFGNVVGSCLANLLLILGLSAVIAPVTLSRGTQRFEIPVSVAACGLLALFANTDGQVTALEGAVLLVAFAAFVARTAIVGLAEGAGEKDAQARPAPRPSVGMAVWLVVVGAVVLKVGADLVVDNATAIAAAAGVSERVIGITVVALGTCLPELVTSVVAAFRGNSDIAVGNVVGSNISNLLLVMGGPALFANIPYDAAYNLDLALLAVFSLALVGFAFIGRRHEMSRAGGVAFVVLYAAYIAASVLR
;
A
#
# COMPACT_ATOMS: atom_id res chain seq x y z
N MET A 1 -9.94 -3.55 30.09
CA MET A 1 -10.42 -4.43 29.00
C MET A 1 -11.60 -3.85 28.22
N ILE A 2 -12.76 -3.58 28.84
CA ILE A 2 -13.96 -3.08 28.12
C ILE A 2 -13.70 -1.77 27.37
N LEU A 3 -13.05 -0.78 28.02
CA LEU A 3 -12.68 0.49 27.37
C LEU A 3 -11.76 0.29 26.15
N GLY A 4 -10.81 -0.65 26.24
CA GLY A 4 -9.92 -0.99 25.12
C GLY A 4 -10.68 -1.63 23.96
N LEU A 5 -11.62 -2.53 24.24
CA LEU A 5 -12.47 -3.13 23.20
C LEU A 5 -13.34 -2.09 22.51
N LEU A 6 -13.91 -1.15 23.28
CA LEU A 6 -14.65 -0.01 22.73
C LEU A 6 -13.76 0.87 21.86
N ALA A 7 -12.53 1.15 22.30
CA ALA A 7 -11.56 1.92 21.53
C ALA A 7 -11.16 1.23 20.21
N VAL A 8 -10.98 -0.11 20.21
CA VAL A 8 -10.76 -0.88 18.98
C VAL A 8 -11.95 -0.75 18.02
N VAL A 9 -13.19 -0.87 18.51
CA VAL A 9 -14.39 -0.72 17.68
C VAL A 9 -14.48 0.70 17.09
N ILE A 10 -14.23 1.73 17.91
CA ILE A 10 -14.18 3.12 17.45
C ILE A 10 -13.07 3.31 16.41
N GLY A 11 -11.90 2.71 16.63
CA GLY A 11 -10.77 2.77 15.70
C GLY A 11 -11.11 2.18 14.33
N PHE A 12 -11.78 1.02 14.29
CA PHE A 12 -12.28 0.46 13.03
C PHE A 12 -13.37 1.33 12.38
N ALA A 13 -14.26 1.94 13.16
CA ALA A 13 -15.25 2.88 12.63
C ALA A 13 -14.57 4.11 12.00
N LEU A 14 -13.53 4.65 12.64
CA LEU A 14 -12.68 5.72 12.09
C LEU A 14 -11.97 5.25 10.82
N LEU A 15 -11.36 4.07 10.80
CA LEU A 15 -10.71 3.52 9.61
C LEU A 15 -11.68 3.46 8.41
N ILE A 16 -12.90 2.92 8.63
CA ILE A 16 -13.93 2.84 7.57
C ILE A 16 -14.37 4.24 7.13
N GLY A 17 -14.56 5.17 8.07
CA GLY A 17 -14.90 6.56 7.77
C GLY A 17 -13.81 7.27 6.97
N GLY A 18 -12.56 7.16 7.41
CA GLY A 18 -11.38 7.73 6.75
C GLY A 18 -11.15 7.16 5.36
N ALA A 19 -11.29 5.84 5.19
CA ALA A 19 -11.23 5.17 3.90
C ALA A 19 -12.29 5.73 2.93
N ASN A 20 -13.53 5.91 3.39
CA ASN A 20 -14.59 6.48 2.55
C ASN A 20 -14.27 7.92 2.12
N LEU A 21 -13.79 8.76 3.04
CA LEU A 21 -13.39 10.13 2.73
C LEU A 21 -12.23 10.17 1.73
N LEU A 22 -11.20 9.34 1.95
CA LEU A 22 -10.02 9.26 1.08
C LEU A 22 -10.41 8.80 -0.33
N VAL A 23 -11.19 7.71 -0.46
CA VAL A 23 -11.65 7.19 -1.74
C VAL A 23 -12.54 8.21 -2.46
N ASP A 24 -13.46 8.88 -1.75
CA ASP A 24 -14.30 9.93 -2.35
C ASP A 24 -13.49 11.12 -2.84
N GLY A 25 -12.52 11.56 -2.04
CA GLY A 25 -11.60 12.63 -2.41
C GLY A 25 -10.79 12.28 -3.67
N ALA A 26 -10.27 11.05 -3.72
CA ALA A 26 -9.53 10.52 -4.85
C ALA A 26 -10.38 10.41 -6.13
N CYS A 27 -11.59 9.85 -6.06
CA CYS A 27 -12.54 9.82 -7.18
C CYS A 27 -12.87 11.23 -7.68
N ARG A 28 -13.08 12.19 -6.78
CA ARG A 28 -13.37 13.59 -7.16
C ARG A 28 -12.16 14.26 -7.83
N LEU A 29 -10.95 14.00 -7.37
CA LEU A 29 -9.73 14.48 -8.04
C LEU A 29 -9.60 13.85 -9.43
N ALA A 30 -9.75 12.54 -9.54
CA ALA A 30 -9.74 11.82 -10.82
C ALA A 30 -10.75 12.42 -11.81
N ALA A 31 -12.01 12.57 -11.40
CA ALA A 31 -13.06 13.17 -12.21
C ALA A 31 -12.78 14.63 -12.58
N ARG A 32 -12.21 15.42 -11.66
CA ARG A 32 -11.89 16.84 -11.89
C ARG A 32 -10.81 17.02 -12.95
N PHE A 33 -9.75 16.23 -12.87
CA PHE A 33 -8.67 16.25 -13.85
C PHE A 33 -9.02 15.44 -15.11
N GLY A 34 -10.07 14.61 -15.05
CA GLY A 34 -10.43 13.65 -16.09
C GLY A 34 -9.35 12.63 -16.29
N MET A 35 -8.89 12.05 -15.18
CA MET A 35 -7.94 10.96 -15.15
C MET A 35 -8.70 9.69 -14.76
N PRO A 36 -8.27 8.51 -15.25
CA PRO A 36 -8.82 7.24 -14.80
C PRO A 36 -8.72 7.06 -13.28
N GLU A 37 -9.73 6.45 -12.65
CA GLU A 37 -9.72 6.23 -11.19
C GLU A 37 -8.53 5.41 -10.70
N ARG A 38 -8.05 4.45 -11.52
CA ARG A 38 -6.82 3.70 -11.26
C ARG A 38 -5.61 4.60 -10.99
N VAL A 39 -5.52 5.76 -11.64
CA VAL A 39 -4.39 6.69 -11.43
C VAL A 39 -4.48 7.38 -10.08
N ALA A 40 -5.68 7.76 -9.65
CA ALA A 40 -5.87 8.29 -8.31
C ALA A 40 -5.59 7.22 -7.23
N GLY A 41 -5.95 5.96 -7.50
CA GLY A 41 -5.57 4.81 -6.68
C GLY A 41 -4.05 4.64 -6.55
N LEU A 42 -3.35 4.63 -7.69
CA LEU A 42 -1.89 4.47 -7.79
C LEU A 42 -1.07 5.61 -7.19
N THR A 43 -1.68 6.78 -6.98
CA THR A 43 -0.99 7.99 -6.54
C THR A 43 -1.56 8.52 -5.24
N VAL A 44 -2.69 9.21 -5.29
CA VAL A 44 -3.27 9.91 -4.13
C VAL A 44 -3.64 8.95 -3.00
N VAL A 45 -4.33 7.84 -3.32
CA VAL A 45 -4.76 6.87 -2.30
C VAL A 45 -3.55 6.14 -1.74
N ALA A 46 -2.72 5.55 -2.62
CA ALA A 46 -1.51 4.84 -2.22
C ALA A 46 -0.56 5.69 -1.37
N ILE A 47 -0.26 6.93 -1.79
CA ILE A 47 0.57 7.83 -0.99
C ILE A 47 -0.09 8.11 0.35
N GLY A 48 -1.38 8.44 0.34
CA GLY A 48 -2.13 8.79 1.54
C GLY A 48 -2.19 7.68 2.58
N THR A 49 -2.35 6.42 2.13
CA THR A 49 -2.36 5.26 3.03
C THR A 49 -0.96 4.90 3.51
N SER A 50 0.10 5.11 2.72
CA SER A 50 1.49 4.78 3.09
C SER A 50 2.25 5.87 3.85
N LEU A 51 1.59 7.01 4.16
CA LEU A 51 2.15 8.05 5.02
C LEU A 51 2.47 7.56 6.44
N PRO A 52 1.64 6.75 7.12
CA PRO A 52 1.96 6.16 8.42
C PRO A 52 3.27 5.38 8.38
N GLU A 53 3.50 4.54 7.36
CA GLU A 53 4.74 3.79 7.18
C GLU A 53 5.93 4.70 6.94
N LEU A 54 5.77 5.77 6.14
CA LEU A 54 6.80 6.78 5.97
C LEU A 54 7.17 7.44 7.30
N VAL A 55 6.17 7.84 8.08
CA VAL A 55 6.37 8.49 9.39
C VAL A 55 7.06 7.52 10.37
N VAL A 56 6.59 6.29 10.47
CA VAL A 56 7.20 5.26 11.34
C VAL A 56 8.64 4.97 10.92
N SER A 57 8.92 4.81 9.62
CA SER A 57 10.27 4.53 9.14
C SER A 57 11.22 5.72 9.35
N VAL A 58 10.77 6.96 9.10
CA VAL A 58 11.58 8.17 9.32
C VAL A 58 11.87 8.37 10.81
N THR A 59 10.85 8.28 11.66
CA THR A 59 11.02 8.44 13.11
C THR A 59 11.90 7.36 13.72
N SER A 60 11.80 6.11 13.25
CA SER A 60 12.68 5.01 13.66
C SER A 60 14.12 5.25 13.23
N ALA A 61 14.35 5.70 11.99
CA ALA A 61 15.68 6.02 11.48
C ALA A 61 16.36 7.15 12.29
N VAL A 62 15.63 8.24 12.55
CA VAL A 62 16.14 9.37 13.35
C VAL A 62 16.39 8.96 14.81
N SER A 63 15.64 7.99 15.32
CA SER A 63 15.78 7.46 16.68
C SER A 63 16.84 6.35 16.80
N GLY A 64 17.67 6.13 15.78
CA GLY A 64 18.74 5.14 15.80
C GLY A 64 18.32 3.68 15.55
N HIS A 65 17.06 3.45 15.15
CA HIS A 65 16.50 2.13 14.85
C HIS A 65 16.18 2.01 13.34
N ALA A 66 17.13 2.41 12.49
CA ALA A 66 16.97 2.42 11.04
C ALA A 66 16.85 1.00 10.45
N ASP A 67 17.39 -0.01 11.13
CA ASP A 67 17.30 -1.43 10.78
C ASP A 67 15.85 -1.93 10.65
N MET A 68 14.91 -1.32 11.38
CA MET A 68 13.48 -1.67 11.30
C MET A 68 12.81 -1.24 9.98
N ALA A 69 13.40 -0.33 9.21
CA ALA A 69 12.77 0.22 8.00
C ALA A 69 12.54 -0.86 6.92
N PHE A 70 13.48 -1.78 6.73
CA PHE A 70 13.34 -2.89 5.78
C PHE A 70 12.21 -3.85 6.18
N GLY A 71 12.15 -4.21 7.46
CA GLY A 71 11.08 -5.05 7.99
C GLY A 71 9.71 -4.42 7.76
N ASN A 72 9.58 -3.11 8.02
CA ASN A 72 8.35 -2.36 7.77
C ASN A 72 7.98 -2.35 6.27
N VAL A 73 8.91 -1.98 5.39
CA VAL A 73 8.62 -1.85 3.95
C VAL A 73 8.35 -3.18 3.28
N VAL A 74 9.23 -4.16 3.45
CA VAL A 74 9.10 -5.45 2.75
C VAL A 74 7.91 -6.25 3.29
N GLY A 75 7.73 -6.23 4.61
CA GLY A 75 6.56 -6.83 5.27
C GLY A 75 5.26 -6.21 4.76
N SER A 76 5.17 -4.88 4.70
CA SER A 76 3.99 -4.18 4.19
C SER A 76 3.74 -4.47 2.71
N CYS A 77 4.79 -4.55 1.88
CA CYS A 77 4.64 -4.89 0.46
C CYS A 77 4.10 -6.32 0.23
N LEU A 78 4.57 -7.28 1.03
CA LEU A 78 4.08 -8.66 0.98
C LEU A 78 2.65 -8.77 1.52
N ALA A 79 2.31 -8.04 2.59
CA ALA A 79 0.95 -7.98 3.12
C ALA A 79 -0.02 -7.34 2.11
N ASN A 80 0.36 -6.21 1.51
CA ASN A 80 -0.42 -5.53 0.47
C ASN A 80 -0.74 -6.47 -0.68
N LEU A 81 0.27 -7.19 -1.18
CA LEU A 81 0.12 -8.03 -2.35
C LEU A 81 -0.60 -9.35 -2.04
N LEU A 82 -0.23 -10.06 -0.97
CA LEU A 82 -0.77 -11.39 -0.70
C LEU A 82 -2.04 -11.35 0.15
N LEU A 83 -2.06 -10.54 1.21
CA LEU A 83 -3.21 -10.44 2.11
C LEU A 83 -4.27 -9.49 1.57
N ILE A 84 -3.93 -8.22 1.31
CA ILE A 84 -4.91 -7.18 1.03
C ILE A 84 -5.54 -7.36 -0.34
N LEU A 85 -4.73 -7.54 -1.38
CA LEU A 85 -5.24 -7.86 -2.72
C LEU A 85 -5.94 -9.22 -2.75
N GLY A 86 -5.40 -10.21 -2.03
CA GLY A 86 -6.01 -11.54 -1.90
C GLY A 86 -7.43 -11.45 -1.31
N LEU A 87 -7.59 -10.77 -0.19
CA LEU A 87 -8.90 -10.51 0.44
C LEU A 87 -9.82 -9.68 -0.46
N SER A 88 -9.28 -8.66 -1.14
CA SER A 88 -10.05 -7.86 -2.09
C SER A 88 -10.62 -8.72 -3.22
N ALA A 89 -9.81 -9.64 -3.78
CA ALA A 89 -10.23 -10.59 -4.81
C ALA A 89 -11.23 -11.64 -4.32
N VAL A 90 -11.17 -12.05 -3.05
CA VAL A 90 -12.18 -12.93 -2.42
C VAL A 90 -13.53 -12.22 -2.33
N ILE A 91 -13.54 -10.94 -1.96
CA ILE A 91 -14.75 -10.12 -1.84
C ILE A 91 -15.36 -9.88 -3.23
N ALA A 92 -14.57 -9.32 -4.15
CA ALA A 92 -14.99 -9.01 -5.51
C ALA A 92 -13.87 -9.39 -6.48
N PRO A 93 -14.13 -10.15 -7.56
CA PRO A 93 -13.12 -10.41 -8.58
C PRO A 93 -12.47 -9.11 -9.06
N VAL A 94 -11.14 -9.11 -9.11
CA VAL A 94 -10.36 -7.89 -9.33
C VAL A 94 -9.83 -7.86 -10.76
N THR A 95 -10.23 -6.86 -11.53
CA THR A 95 -9.73 -6.61 -12.88
C THR A 95 -8.38 -5.88 -12.85
N LEU A 96 -7.40 -6.39 -13.61
CA LEU A 96 -6.10 -5.75 -13.78
C LEU A 96 -6.07 -4.99 -15.11
N SER A 97 -5.93 -3.67 -15.05
CA SER A 97 -5.82 -2.86 -16.27
C SER A 97 -4.55 -3.20 -17.07
N ARG A 98 -4.57 -2.97 -18.39
CA ARG A 98 -3.39 -3.20 -19.25
C ARG A 98 -2.18 -2.38 -18.85
N GLY A 99 -2.41 -1.15 -18.37
CA GLY A 99 -1.35 -0.34 -17.78
C GLY A 99 -0.74 -1.12 -16.63
N THR A 100 -1.56 -1.43 -15.61
CA THR A 100 -1.12 -2.10 -14.38
C THR A 100 -0.24 -3.31 -14.65
N GLN A 101 -0.61 -4.14 -15.63
CA GLN A 101 0.13 -5.33 -16.02
C GLN A 101 1.46 -5.05 -16.72
N ARG A 102 1.51 -4.04 -17.61
CA ARG A 102 2.65 -3.78 -18.49
C ARG A 102 3.61 -2.73 -17.97
N PHE A 103 3.19 -1.93 -17.00
CA PHE A 103 4.00 -0.85 -16.46
C PHE A 103 4.09 -0.88 -14.95
N GLU A 104 2.98 -0.72 -14.23
CA GLU A 104 3.01 -0.48 -12.79
C GLU A 104 3.57 -1.69 -12.01
N ILE A 105 3.12 -2.91 -12.31
CA ILE A 105 3.69 -4.12 -11.69
C ILE A 105 5.17 -4.32 -12.08
N PRO A 106 5.57 -4.23 -13.37
CA PRO A 106 6.99 -4.23 -13.75
C PRO A 106 7.83 -3.16 -13.06
N VAL A 107 7.29 -1.95 -12.84
CA VAL A 107 7.97 -0.89 -12.07
C VAL A 107 8.13 -1.30 -10.61
N SER A 108 7.13 -1.92 -9.98
CA SER A 108 7.27 -2.44 -8.62
C SER A 108 8.36 -3.52 -8.53
N VAL A 109 8.46 -4.41 -9.53
CA VAL A 109 9.52 -5.43 -9.61
C VAL A 109 10.89 -4.77 -9.84
N ALA A 110 10.97 -3.77 -10.71
CA ALA A 110 12.20 -3.01 -10.95
C ALA A 110 12.63 -2.22 -9.71
N ALA A 111 11.71 -1.62 -8.97
CA ALA A 111 11.97 -0.95 -7.69
C ALA A 111 12.50 -1.94 -6.66
N CYS A 112 11.96 -3.15 -6.60
CA CYS A 112 12.46 -4.22 -5.75
C CYS A 112 13.91 -4.61 -6.12
N GLY A 113 14.21 -4.74 -7.42
CA GLY A 113 15.56 -5.03 -7.90
C GLY A 113 16.56 -3.89 -7.65
N LEU A 114 16.11 -2.64 -7.83
CA LEU A 114 16.92 -1.45 -7.54
C LEU A 114 17.24 -1.34 -6.06
N LEU A 115 16.25 -1.54 -5.19
CA LEU A 115 16.45 -1.55 -3.74
C LEU A 115 17.39 -2.68 -3.32
N ALA A 116 17.21 -3.89 -3.85
CA ALA A 116 18.11 -5.01 -3.59
C ALA A 116 19.55 -4.70 -4.03
N LEU A 117 19.74 -4.07 -5.19
CA LEU A 117 21.06 -3.68 -5.68
C LEU A 117 21.75 -2.71 -4.71
N PHE A 118 21.08 -1.63 -4.32
CA PHE A 118 21.62 -0.64 -3.38
C PHE A 118 21.94 -1.29 -2.03
N ALA A 119 20.97 -1.99 -1.45
CA ALA A 119 21.10 -2.58 -0.13
C ALA A 119 22.22 -3.64 -0.03
N ASN A 120 22.46 -4.43 -1.08
CA ASN A 120 23.51 -5.46 -1.10
C ASN A 120 24.90 -4.94 -1.47
N THR A 121 25.03 -3.72 -2.01
CA THR A 121 26.33 -3.21 -2.45
C THR A 121 27.22 -2.92 -1.24
N ASP A 122 26.70 -2.15 -0.28
CA ASP A 122 27.44 -1.75 0.94
C ASP A 122 26.81 -2.29 2.23
N GLY A 123 25.83 -3.18 2.14
CA GLY A 123 25.09 -3.71 3.29
C GLY A 123 24.22 -2.64 3.99
N GLN A 124 23.87 -1.57 3.29
CA GLN A 124 23.04 -0.48 3.77
C GLN A 124 22.49 0.31 2.58
N VAL A 125 21.43 1.10 2.81
CA VAL A 125 20.96 2.11 1.86
C VAL A 125 21.44 3.48 2.34
N THR A 126 22.23 4.13 1.52
CA THR A 126 22.82 5.45 1.78
C THR A 126 21.85 6.59 1.44
N ALA A 127 22.13 7.80 1.91
CA ALA A 127 21.35 8.98 1.57
C ALA A 127 21.31 9.28 0.05
N LEU A 128 22.40 9.00 -0.67
CA LEU A 128 22.44 9.18 -2.12
C LEU A 128 21.50 8.19 -2.82
N GLU A 129 21.54 6.93 -2.43
CA GLU A 129 20.64 5.90 -2.96
C GLU A 129 19.18 6.20 -2.60
N GLY A 130 18.94 6.66 -1.37
CA GLY A 130 17.63 7.17 -0.94
C GLY A 130 17.11 8.31 -1.82
N ALA A 131 17.96 9.28 -2.16
CA ALA A 131 17.61 10.35 -3.08
C ALA A 131 17.28 9.82 -4.49
N VAL A 132 18.02 8.80 -4.98
CA VAL A 132 17.72 8.14 -6.26
C VAL A 132 16.35 7.45 -6.22
N LEU A 133 16.02 6.74 -5.14
CA LEU A 133 14.70 6.12 -4.95
C LEU A 133 13.58 7.17 -4.96
N LEU A 134 13.76 8.31 -4.30
CA LEU A 134 12.79 9.40 -4.29
C LEU A 134 12.62 10.07 -5.67
N VAL A 135 13.70 10.24 -6.43
CA VAL A 135 13.63 10.73 -7.81
C VAL A 135 12.88 9.73 -8.70
N ALA A 136 13.15 8.43 -8.54
CA ALA A 136 12.41 7.38 -9.24
C ALA A 136 10.92 7.40 -8.87
N PHE A 137 10.59 7.63 -7.60
CA PHE A 137 9.20 7.79 -7.15
C PHE A 137 8.51 8.99 -7.79
N ALA A 138 9.16 10.16 -7.78
CA ALA A 138 8.63 11.37 -8.40
C ALA A 138 8.42 11.18 -9.91
N ALA A 139 9.36 10.51 -10.59
CA ALA A 139 9.24 10.16 -12.01
C ALA A 139 8.06 9.20 -12.28
N PHE A 140 7.86 8.20 -11.41
CA PHE A 140 6.72 7.29 -11.48
C PHE A 140 5.38 8.04 -11.35
N VAL A 141 5.24 8.90 -10.33
CA VAL A 141 4.01 9.70 -10.10
C VAL A 141 3.77 10.64 -11.29
N ALA A 142 4.79 11.36 -11.74
CA ALA A 142 4.67 12.28 -12.87
C ALA A 142 4.25 11.56 -14.15
N ARG A 143 4.90 10.45 -14.50
CA ARG A 143 4.53 9.66 -15.68
C ARG A 143 3.11 9.13 -15.58
N THR A 144 2.74 8.54 -14.44
CA THR A 144 1.40 7.97 -14.24
C THR A 144 0.33 9.07 -14.36
N ALA A 145 0.60 10.26 -13.84
CA ALA A 145 -0.28 11.41 -13.97
C ALA A 145 -0.39 11.90 -15.43
N ILE A 146 0.73 12.06 -16.13
CA ILE A 146 0.76 12.51 -17.53
C ILE A 146 0.03 11.53 -18.46
N VAL A 147 0.33 10.24 -18.35
CA VAL A 147 -0.32 9.19 -19.15
C VAL A 147 -1.81 9.13 -18.82
N GLY A 148 -2.18 9.20 -17.53
CA GLY A 148 -3.57 9.24 -17.09
C GLY A 148 -4.36 10.43 -17.64
N LEU A 149 -3.75 11.61 -17.68
CA LEU A 149 -4.36 12.81 -18.27
C LEU A 149 -4.55 12.66 -19.79
N ALA A 150 -3.58 12.07 -20.48
CA ALA A 150 -3.67 11.84 -21.92
C ALA A 150 -4.76 10.82 -22.28
N GLU A 151 -4.88 9.73 -21.51
CA GLU A 151 -5.94 8.74 -21.69
C GLU A 151 -7.33 9.34 -21.49
N GLY A 152 -7.55 10.08 -20.40
CA GLY A 152 -8.85 10.67 -20.14
C GLY A 152 -9.19 11.87 -21.03
N ALA A 153 -8.20 12.50 -21.69
CA ALA A 153 -8.46 13.46 -22.76
C ALA A 153 -9.07 12.78 -24.00
N GLY A 154 -8.63 11.57 -24.35
CA GLY A 154 -9.18 10.79 -25.46
C GLY A 154 -10.60 10.28 -25.23
N GLU A 155 -11.01 10.05 -23.98
CA GLU A 155 -12.37 9.62 -23.63
C GLU A 155 -13.38 10.78 -23.58
N LYS A 156 -12.92 12.00 -23.26
CA LYS A 156 -13.77 13.20 -23.17
C LYS A 156 -14.41 13.63 -24.49
N ASP A 157 -13.79 13.30 -25.63
CA ASP A 157 -14.36 13.57 -26.96
C ASP A 157 -15.61 12.72 -27.28
N ALA A 158 -15.88 11.65 -26.50
CA ALA A 158 -16.99 10.73 -26.74
C ALA A 158 -18.26 11.00 -25.90
N GLN A 159 -18.19 11.81 -24.83
CA GLN A 159 -19.32 12.03 -23.91
C GLN A 159 -19.63 13.52 -23.72
N ALA A 160 -20.52 14.02 -24.59
CA ALA A 160 -21.08 15.37 -24.51
C ALA A 160 -22.16 15.49 -23.42
N ARG A 161 -21.76 15.62 -22.14
CA ARG A 161 -22.58 16.25 -21.08
C ARG A 161 -21.67 16.69 -19.93
N PRO A 162 -21.61 17.99 -19.57
CA PRO A 162 -20.81 18.43 -18.43
C PRO A 162 -21.55 18.08 -17.13
N ALA A 163 -21.16 17.00 -16.47
CA ALA A 163 -21.47 16.83 -15.06
C ALA A 163 -20.83 18.01 -14.27
N PRO A 164 -21.46 18.47 -13.17
CA PRO A 164 -20.86 19.50 -12.31
C PRO A 164 -19.45 19.06 -11.90
N ARG A 165 -18.44 19.82 -12.30
CA ARG A 165 -17.05 19.46 -11.97
C ARG A 165 -16.87 19.57 -10.45
N PRO A 166 -16.43 18.52 -9.76
CA PRO A 166 -16.22 18.59 -8.32
C PRO A 166 -15.20 19.68 -7.96
N SER A 167 -15.38 20.27 -6.77
CA SER A 167 -14.47 21.27 -6.22
C SER A 167 -13.13 20.62 -5.86
N VAL A 168 -12.02 21.14 -6.40
CA VAL A 168 -10.65 20.70 -6.07
C VAL A 168 -10.40 20.85 -4.57
N GLY A 169 -10.77 21.99 -3.99
CA GLY A 169 -10.56 22.25 -2.56
C GLY A 169 -11.27 21.23 -1.68
N MET A 170 -12.52 20.87 -2.01
CA MET A 170 -13.25 19.82 -1.29
C MET A 170 -12.60 18.45 -1.48
N ALA A 171 -12.14 18.13 -2.69
CA ALA A 171 -11.52 16.85 -2.98
C ALA A 171 -10.19 16.68 -2.22
N VAL A 172 -9.34 17.72 -2.21
CA VAL A 172 -8.10 17.75 -1.41
C VAL A 172 -8.41 17.66 0.08
N TRP A 173 -9.41 18.41 0.57
CA TRP A 173 -9.81 18.34 1.97
C TRP A 173 -10.23 16.92 2.37
N LEU A 174 -11.04 16.25 1.54
CA LEU A 174 -11.47 14.87 1.77
C LEU A 174 -10.29 13.90 1.82
N VAL A 175 -9.32 14.04 0.92
CA VAL A 175 -8.09 13.22 0.91
C VAL A 175 -7.29 13.42 2.20
N VAL A 176 -7.02 14.67 2.56
CA VAL A 176 -6.20 15.00 3.74
C VAL A 176 -6.87 14.54 5.02
N VAL A 177 -8.15 14.86 5.20
CA VAL A 177 -8.90 14.43 6.39
C VAL A 177 -9.06 12.92 6.41
N GLY A 178 -9.32 12.28 5.27
CA GLY A 178 -9.39 10.83 5.15
C GLY A 178 -8.09 10.14 5.61
N ALA A 179 -6.94 10.60 5.12
CA ALA A 179 -5.63 10.07 5.51
C ALA A 179 -5.33 10.27 7.02
N VAL A 180 -5.65 11.44 7.57
CA VAL A 180 -5.48 11.70 9.01
C VAL A 180 -6.38 10.80 9.84
N VAL A 181 -7.65 10.66 9.47
CA VAL A 181 -8.62 9.80 10.17
C VAL A 181 -8.21 8.32 10.07
N LEU A 182 -7.68 7.88 8.94
CA LEU A 182 -7.10 6.53 8.79
C LEU A 182 -5.95 6.30 9.76
N LYS A 183 -4.99 7.23 9.82
CA LYS A 183 -3.85 7.15 10.75
C LYS A 183 -4.31 7.07 12.20
N VAL A 184 -5.20 7.98 12.61
CA VAL A 184 -5.74 8.00 13.98
C VAL A 184 -6.52 6.71 14.29
N GLY A 185 -7.30 6.21 13.35
CA GLY A 185 -8.03 4.96 13.49
C GLY A 185 -7.10 3.76 13.63
N ALA A 186 -6.04 3.68 12.82
CA ALA A 186 -5.03 2.62 12.88
C ALA A 186 -4.32 2.62 14.22
N ASP A 187 -3.77 3.76 14.66
CA ASP A 187 -3.10 3.88 15.97
C ASP A 187 -4.03 3.43 17.10
N LEU A 188 -5.28 3.90 17.10
CA LEU A 188 -6.25 3.56 18.13
C LEU A 188 -6.53 2.05 18.18
N VAL A 189 -6.64 1.38 17.02
CA VAL A 189 -6.78 -0.08 16.97
C VAL A 189 -5.52 -0.76 17.50
N VAL A 190 -4.33 -0.37 17.03
CA VAL A 190 -3.07 -1.04 17.35
C VAL A 190 -2.71 -0.89 18.83
N ASP A 191 -2.79 0.32 19.39
CA ASP A 191 -2.45 0.59 20.78
C ASP A 191 -3.36 -0.19 21.73
N ASN A 192 -4.67 -0.19 21.45
CA ASN A 192 -5.63 -0.89 22.31
C ASN A 192 -5.60 -2.40 22.12
N ALA A 193 -5.38 -2.90 20.90
CA ALA A 193 -5.21 -4.33 20.66
C ALA A 193 -3.94 -4.86 21.34
N THR A 194 -2.85 -4.08 21.31
CA THR A 194 -1.60 -4.37 22.02
C THR A 194 -1.82 -4.44 23.53
N ALA A 195 -2.49 -3.43 24.11
CA ALA A 195 -2.78 -3.40 25.54
C ALA A 195 -3.70 -4.56 25.98
N ILE A 196 -4.70 -4.93 25.18
CA ILE A 196 -5.58 -6.08 25.44
C ILE A 196 -4.79 -7.39 25.40
N ALA A 197 -3.96 -7.59 24.38
CA ALA A 197 -3.16 -8.80 24.22
C ALA A 197 -2.15 -8.96 25.36
N ALA A 198 -1.47 -7.87 25.76
CA ALA A 198 -0.56 -7.87 26.90
C ALA A 198 -1.28 -8.23 28.20
N ALA A 199 -2.47 -7.66 28.44
CA ALA A 199 -3.29 -7.99 29.61
C ALA A 199 -3.80 -9.44 29.60
N ALA A 200 -3.92 -10.06 28.43
CA ALA A 200 -4.26 -11.47 28.25
C ALA A 200 -3.05 -12.42 28.40
N GLY A 201 -1.87 -11.90 28.72
CA GLY A 201 -0.64 -12.69 28.90
C GLY A 201 0.03 -13.08 27.59
N VAL A 202 -0.35 -12.46 26.46
CA VAL A 202 0.36 -12.64 25.18
C VAL A 202 1.72 -11.95 25.28
N SER A 203 2.79 -12.63 24.86
CA SER A 203 4.13 -12.07 24.92
C SER A 203 4.29 -10.88 23.97
N GLU A 204 5.10 -9.89 24.36
CA GLU A 204 5.42 -8.72 23.54
C GLU A 204 5.93 -9.11 22.15
N ARG A 205 6.74 -10.17 22.06
CA ARG A 205 7.19 -10.73 20.79
C ARG A 205 6.03 -11.13 19.87
N VAL A 206 5.05 -11.87 20.40
CA VAL A 206 3.90 -12.32 19.60
C VAL A 206 3.04 -11.12 19.19
N ILE A 207 2.85 -10.14 20.07
CA ILE A 207 2.13 -8.90 19.76
C ILE A 207 2.83 -8.12 18.64
N GLY A 208 4.15 -7.98 18.72
CA GLY A 208 4.97 -7.26 17.73
C GLY A 208 4.86 -7.87 16.33
N ILE A 209 5.07 -9.18 16.21
CA ILE A 209 5.02 -9.88 14.90
C ILE A 209 3.60 -10.08 14.34
N THR A 210 2.55 -9.78 15.11
CA THR A 210 1.15 -9.94 14.68
C THR A 210 0.39 -8.62 14.66
N VAL A 211 0.00 -8.10 15.82
CA VAL A 211 -0.87 -6.93 15.97
C VAL A 211 -0.19 -5.68 15.42
N VAL A 212 1.06 -5.43 15.80
CA VAL A 212 1.79 -4.23 15.37
C VAL A 212 2.13 -4.31 13.89
N ALA A 213 2.69 -5.45 13.45
CA ALA A 213 3.05 -5.68 12.05
C ALA A 213 1.86 -5.59 11.08
N LEU A 214 0.69 -6.13 11.44
CA LEU A 214 -0.53 -5.97 10.63
C LEU A 214 -1.17 -4.59 10.81
N GLY A 215 -0.92 -3.96 11.95
CA GLY A 215 -1.46 -2.67 12.35
C GLY A 215 -1.13 -1.54 11.39
N THR A 216 0.13 -1.48 10.96
CA THR A 216 0.60 -0.47 9.99
C THR A 216 -0.07 -0.62 8.63
N CYS A 217 -0.45 -1.83 8.24
CA CYS A 217 -1.17 -2.12 7.00
C CYS A 217 -2.69 -1.92 7.09
N LEU A 218 -3.23 -1.53 8.25
CA LEU A 218 -4.68 -1.34 8.42
C LEU A 218 -5.27 -0.25 7.50
N PRO A 219 -4.62 0.91 7.30
CA PRO A 219 -5.11 1.92 6.36
C PRO A 219 -5.28 1.36 4.95
N GLU A 220 -4.29 0.64 4.43
CA GLU A 220 -4.27 0.01 3.11
C GLU A 220 -5.35 -1.08 3.02
N LEU A 221 -5.45 -1.93 4.03
CA LEU A 221 -6.41 -3.02 4.07
C LEU A 221 -7.83 -2.48 4.03
N VAL A 222 -8.17 -1.56 4.94
CA VAL A 222 -9.53 -1.02 5.04
C VAL A 222 -9.86 -0.20 3.80
N THR A 223 -8.92 0.61 3.29
CA THR A 223 -9.15 1.43 2.09
C THR A 223 -9.37 0.57 0.85
N SER A 224 -8.56 -0.46 0.63
CA SER A 224 -8.69 -1.38 -0.52
C SER A 224 -9.99 -2.19 -0.44
N VAL A 225 -10.33 -2.69 0.74
CA VAL A 225 -11.57 -3.43 0.97
C VAL A 225 -12.81 -2.54 0.75
N VAL A 226 -12.82 -1.32 1.31
CA VAL A 226 -13.91 -0.35 1.10
C VAL A 226 -14.05 0.02 -0.37
N ALA A 227 -12.93 0.27 -1.07
CA ALA A 227 -12.95 0.54 -2.51
C ALA A 227 -13.54 -0.63 -3.31
N ALA A 228 -13.14 -1.87 -3.00
CA ALA A 228 -13.67 -3.06 -3.64
C ALA A 228 -15.19 -3.25 -3.38
N PHE A 229 -15.66 -3.04 -2.14
CA PHE A 229 -17.09 -3.10 -1.79
C PHE A 229 -17.93 -2.07 -2.54
N ARG A 230 -17.36 -0.90 -2.85
CA ARG A 230 -18.03 0.16 -3.61
C ARG A 230 -18.02 -0.06 -5.12
N GLY A 231 -17.44 -1.16 -5.59
CA GLY A 231 -17.27 -1.44 -7.02
C GLY A 231 -16.12 -0.68 -7.68
N ASN A 232 -15.31 0.04 -6.91
CA ASN A 232 -14.14 0.78 -7.38
C ASN A 232 -12.90 -0.13 -7.36
N SER A 233 -12.98 -1.28 -8.04
CA SER A 233 -11.91 -2.29 -8.08
C SER A 233 -10.59 -1.74 -8.61
N ASP A 234 -10.64 -0.80 -9.55
CA ASP A 234 -9.47 -0.09 -10.09
C ASP A 234 -8.74 0.74 -9.02
N ILE A 235 -9.47 1.33 -8.07
CA ILE A 235 -8.88 2.03 -6.92
C ILE A 235 -8.27 1.02 -5.94
N ALA A 236 -8.94 -0.11 -5.68
CA ALA A 236 -8.40 -1.14 -4.80
C ALA A 236 -7.07 -1.71 -5.32
N VAL A 237 -6.99 -2.05 -6.62
CA VAL A 237 -5.75 -2.49 -7.28
C VAL A 237 -4.71 -1.38 -7.30
N GLY A 238 -5.12 -0.19 -7.70
CA GLY A 238 -4.24 0.97 -7.77
C GLY A 238 -3.62 1.26 -6.41
N ASN A 239 -4.42 1.16 -5.34
CA ASN A 239 -3.95 1.35 -3.97
C ASN A 239 -2.88 0.32 -3.61
N VAL A 240 -3.12 -0.98 -3.81
CA VAL A 240 -2.14 -2.03 -3.47
C VAL A 240 -0.84 -1.86 -4.27
N VAL A 241 -0.95 -1.77 -5.60
CA VAL A 241 0.24 -1.71 -6.48
C VAL A 241 0.99 -0.39 -6.26
N GLY A 242 0.26 0.71 -6.13
CA GLY A 242 0.83 2.02 -5.85
C GLY A 242 1.49 2.07 -4.46
N SER A 243 0.91 1.42 -3.45
CA SER A 243 1.49 1.36 -2.10
C SER A 243 2.76 0.53 -2.09
N ASN A 244 2.87 -0.55 -2.87
CA ASN A 244 4.14 -1.28 -3.01
C ASN A 244 5.23 -0.42 -3.65
N ILE A 245 4.91 0.30 -4.72
CA ILE A 245 5.85 1.22 -5.37
C ILE A 245 6.25 2.36 -4.41
N SER A 246 5.28 2.92 -3.69
CA SER A 246 5.51 3.97 -2.69
C SER A 246 6.36 3.43 -1.53
N ASN A 247 6.10 2.23 -1.04
CA ASN A 247 6.87 1.65 0.06
C ASN A 247 8.32 1.40 -0.36
N LEU A 248 8.55 0.82 -1.53
CA LEU A 248 9.90 0.54 -2.03
C LEU A 248 10.69 1.80 -2.39
N LEU A 249 10.03 2.86 -2.87
CA LEU A 249 10.72 4.07 -3.34
C LEU A 249 10.63 5.25 -2.37
N LEU A 250 9.41 5.61 -1.93
CA LEU A 250 9.16 6.71 -0.99
C LEU A 250 9.50 6.33 0.46
N VAL A 251 8.98 5.21 0.96
CA VAL A 251 9.15 4.83 2.38
C VAL A 251 10.56 4.32 2.67
N MET A 252 11.27 3.73 1.72
CA MET A 252 12.71 3.48 1.87
C MET A 252 13.56 4.71 1.59
N GLY A 253 13.23 5.47 0.55
CA GLY A 253 14.03 6.63 0.15
C GLY A 253 14.00 7.77 1.17
N GLY A 254 12.85 8.00 1.82
CA GLY A 254 12.66 9.06 2.80
C GLY A 254 13.57 8.96 4.03
N PRO A 255 13.49 7.87 4.82
CA PRO A 255 14.33 7.67 6.00
C PRO A 255 15.82 7.63 5.67
N ALA A 256 16.20 7.11 4.49
CA ALA A 256 17.59 7.04 4.04
C ALA A 256 18.25 8.43 3.93
N LEU A 257 17.46 9.51 3.73
CA LEU A 257 17.99 10.87 3.75
C LEU A 257 18.44 11.35 5.14
N PHE A 258 17.94 10.73 6.21
CA PHE A 258 18.21 11.13 7.58
C PHE A 258 19.23 10.23 8.27
N ALA A 259 19.30 8.96 7.89
CA ALA A 259 20.29 8.00 8.38
C ALA A 259 20.52 6.91 7.34
N ASN A 260 21.75 6.37 7.28
CA ASN A 260 21.98 5.15 6.53
C ASN A 260 21.12 4.03 7.11
N ILE A 261 20.44 3.28 6.24
CA ILE A 261 19.56 2.18 6.63
C ILE A 261 20.35 0.88 6.56
N PRO A 262 20.74 0.25 7.68
CA PRO A 262 21.44 -1.03 7.65
C PRO A 262 20.60 -2.10 6.95
N TYR A 263 21.26 -2.99 6.22
CA TYR A 263 20.61 -4.08 5.50
C TYR A 263 21.12 -5.44 5.96
N ASP A 264 20.19 -6.32 6.33
CA ASP A 264 20.47 -7.74 6.54
C ASP A 264 20.18 -8.52 5.26
N ALA A 265 21.17 -9.29 4.79
CA ALA A 265 21.05 -10.14 3.60
C ALA A 265 19.93 -11.20 3.73
N ALA A 266 19.42 -11.48 4.94
CA ALA A 266 18.23 -12.30 5.14
C ALA A 266 17.01 -11.78 4.36
N TYR A 267 16.87 -10.46 4.19
CA TYR A 267 15.79 -9.84 3.43
C TYR A 267 15.86 -10.09 1.91
N ASN A 268 16.97 -10.64 1.39
CA ASN A 268 17.07 -10.98 -0.03
C ASN A 268 15.99 -11.98 -0.45
N LEU A 269 15.63 -12.90 0.43
CA LEU A 269 14.57 -13.85 0.16
C LEU A 269 13.19 -13.17 0.17
N ASP A 270 12.95 -12.24 1.09
CA ASP A 270 11.68 -11.51 1.15
C ASP A 270 11.49 -10.61 -0.10
N LEU A 271 12.55 -9.92 -0.53
CA LEU A 271 12.54 -9.14 -1.77
C LEU A 271 12.35 -10.03 -3.00
N ALA A 272 13.01 -11.19 -3.06
CA ALA A 272 12.82 -12.15 -4.14
C ALA A 272 11.38 -12.67 -4.18
N LEU A 273 10.80 -13.02 -3.03
CA LEU A 273 9.40 -13.45 -2.92
C LEU A 273 8.45 -12.34 -3.37
N LEU A 274 8.68 -11.10 -2.94
CA LEU A 274 7.88 -9.95 -3.37
C LEU A 274 7.91 -9.79 -4.90
N ALA A 275 9.08 -9.87 -5.52
CA ALA A 275 9.22 -9.81 -6.97
C ALA A 275 8.50 -10.98 -7.67
N VAL A 276 8.68 -12.21 -7.17
CA VAL A 276 8.04 -13.42 -7.71
C VAL A 276 6.52 -13.32 -7.62
N PHE A 277 5.96 -12.92 -6.48
CA PHE A 277 4.51 -12.79 -6.32
C PHE A 277 3.92 -11.62 -7.12
N SER A 278 4.68 -10.54 -7.30
CA SER A 278 4.33 -9.46 -8.23
C SER A 278 4.25 -9.97 -9.67
N LEU A 279 5.22 -10.78 -10.11
CA LEU A 279 5.17 -11.40 -11.43
C LEU A 279 4.05 -12.45 -11.55
N ALA A 280 3.78 -13.20 -10.48
CA ALA A 280 2.66 -14.16 -10.45
C ALA A 280 1.31 -13.46 -10.61
N LEU A 281 1.13 -12.27 -10.03
CA LEU A 281 -0.05 -11.44 -10.23
C LEU A 281 -0.27 -11.09 -11.71
N VAL A 282 0.81 -10.75 -12.44
CA VAL A 282 0.76 -10.57 -13.90
C VAL A 282 0.42 -11.88 -14.62
N GLY A 283 0.94 -13.01 -14.14
CA GLY A 283 0.61 -14.34 -14.67
C GLY A 283 -0.90 -14.64 -14.69
N PHE A 284 -1.64 -14.22 -13.66
CA PHE A 284 -3.10 -14.38 -13.62
C PHE A 284 -3.83 -13.57 -14.69
N ALA A 285 -3.24 -12.50 -15.21
CA ALA A 285 -3.84 -11.80 -16.35
C ALA A 285 -3.96 -12.68 -17.61
N PHE A 286 -3.13 -13.72 -17.72
CA PHE A 286 -3.06 -14.64 -18.85
C PHE A 286 -3.81 -15.97 -18.61
N ILE A 287 -4.31 -16.23 -17.40
CA ILE A 287 -4.95 -17.49 -17.01
C ILE A 287 -6.42 -17.25 -16.62
N GLY A 288 -7.36 -18.02 -17.20
CA GLY A 288 -8.79 -17.93 -16.85
C GLY A 288 -9.58 -16.85 -17.62
N ARG A 289 -10.54 -16.17 -16.95
CA ARG A 289 -11.20 -14.99 -17.53
C ARG A 289 -10.15 -13.89 -17.64
N ARG A 290 -9.79 -13.53 -18.88
CA ARG A 290 -8.63 -12.67 -19.19
C ARG A 290 -8.64 -11.39 -18.34
N HIS A 291 -7.49 -11.04 -17.77
CA HIS A 291 -7.25 -9.82 -16.98
C HIS A 291 -7.99 -9.74 -15.62
N GLU A 292 -8.43 -10.86 -15.04
CA GLU A 292 -9.09 -10.87 -13.72
C GLU A 292 -8.41 -11.81 -12.72
N MET A 293 -8.22 -11.34 -11.49
CA MET A 293 -7.93 -12.18 -10.35
C MET A 293 -9.25 -12.71 -9.77
N SER A 294 -9.48 -14.01 -9.95
CA SER A 294 -10.66 -14.69 -9.43
C SER A 294 -10.62 -14.83 -7.89
N ARG A 295 -11.78 -15.12 -7.29
CA ARG A 295 -11.89 -15.42 -5.85
C ARG A 295 -10.95 -16.56 -5.42
N ALA A 296 -10.79 -17.59 -6.25
CA ALA A 296 -9.88 -18.69 -5.97
C ALA A 296 -8.41 -18.24 -5.95
N GLY A 297 -8.02 -17.36 -6.88
CA GLY A 297 -6.71 -16.71 -6.85
C GLY A 297 -6.52 -15.88 -5.58
N GLY A 298 -7.56 -15.16 -5.16
CA GLY A 298 -7.59 -14.41 -3.89
C GLY A 298 -7.31 -15.29 -2.68
N VAL A 299 -8.03 -16.42 -2.54
CA VAL A 299 -7.79 -17.41 -1.48
C VAL A 299 -6.37 -17.93 -1.54
N ALA A 300 -5.84 -18.24 -2.73
CA ALA A 300 -4.48 -18.74 -2.88
C ALA A 300 -3.45 -17.73 -2.34
N PHE A 301 -3.61 -16.44 -2.64
CA PHE A 301 -2.73 -15.38 -2.14
C PHE A 301 -2.80 -15.21 -0.62
N VAL A 302 -4.00 -15.27 -0.03
CA VAL A 302 -4.16 -15.23 1.44
C VAL A 302 -3.49 -16.44 2.10
N VAL A 303 -3.64 -17.63 1.52
CA VAL A 303 -2.97 -18.85 2.02
C VAL A 303 -1.45 -18.74 1.90
N LEU A 304 -0.94 -18.19 0.78
CA LEU A 304 0.48 -17.93 0.60
C LEU A 304 1.02 -16.92 1.62
N TYR A 305 0.24 -15.88 1.97
CA TYR A 305 0.62 -14.97 3.04
C TYR A 305 0.72 -15.67 4.40
N ALA A 306 -0.28 -16.50 4.74
CA ALA A 306 -0.25 -17.27 5.99
C ALA A 306 0.95 -18.23 6.04
N ALA A 307 1.25 -18.90 4.92
CA ALA A 307 2.43 -19.76 4.79
C ALA A 307 3.75 -18.97 4.90
N TYR A 308 3.81 -17.77 4.31
CA TYR A 308 4.94 -16.86 4.42
C TYR A 308 5.18 -16.46 5.88
N ILE A 309 4.15 -15.98 6.59
CA ILE A 309 4.26 -15.61 8.01
C ILE A 309 4.70 -16.81 8.84
N ALA A 310 4.08 -17.99 8.65
CA ALA A 310 4.48 -19.20 9.38
C ALA A 310 5.95 -19.58 9.14
N ALA A 311 6.41 -19.50 7.89
CA ALA A 311 7.80 -19.77 7.54
C ALA A 311 8.78 -18.73 8.13
N SER A 312 8.39 -17.45 8.14
CA SER A 312 9.22 -16.37 8.70
C SER A 312 9.32 -16.44 10.23
N VAL A 313 8.29 -16.93 10.92
CA VAL A 313 8.33 -17.16 12.38
C VAL A 313 9.28 -18.30 12.77
N LEU A 314 9.53 -19.24 11.86
CA LEU A 314 10.39 -20.42 12.08
C LEU A 314 11.86 -20.19 11.71
N ARG A 315 12.21 -19.02 11.17
CA ARG A 315 13.59 -18.61 10.86
C ARG A 315 14.16 -17.78 12.01
#